data_AF-A0A8S2G3N9-F1
#
_entry.id   AF-A0A8S2G3N9-F1
#
_cell.length_a   1.000
_cell.length_b   1.000
_cell.length_c   1.000
_cell.angle_alpha   90.00
_cell.angle_beta   90.00
_cell.angle_gamma   90.00
#
_symmetry.space_group_name_H-M   'P 1'
#
loop_
_entity.id
_entity.type
_entity.pdbx_description
1 polymer ?
#
loop_
_entity_poly.entity_id
_entity_poly.type
_entity_poly.pdbx_seq_one_letter_code
_entity_poly.pdbx_strand_id
1 'polypeptide(L)'
;MKPCILTMGLDQTLIDEVLQGIISNPVVDLPVKTSESNENLTFHDWVIDTKYYTCDVQFCVVKQKLLVEQDIADATEVILLLLDPNNLNTLAKADSWLPFLSVIDCETKCL
;
A
#
# COMPACT_ATOMS: atom_id res chain seq x y z
N MET A 1 4.67 -14.46 -6.86
CA MET A 1 3.81 -13.30 -6.53
C MET A 1 4.23 -12.13 -7.42
N LYS A 2 3.36 -11.16 -7.72
CA LYS A 2 3.78 -9.92 -8.41
C LYS A 2 4.55 -9.04 -7.42
N PRO A 3 5.48 -8.18 -7.87
CA PRO A 3 6.07 -7.14 -7.02
C PRO A 3 4.97 -6.30 -6.36
N CYS A 4 5.09 -6.11 -5.05
CA CYS A 4 4.04 -5.54 -4.23
C CYS A 4 4.46 -4.23 -3.57
N ILE A 5 3.54 -3.27 -3.56
CA ILE A 5 3.65 -2.01 -2.84
C ILE A 5 2.73 -2.11 -1.63
N LEU A 6 3.32 -2.24 -0.44
CA LEU A 6 2.58 -2.31 0.80
C LEU A 6 2.14 -0.90 1.21
N THR A 7 0.84 -0.64 1.12
CA THR A 7 0.24 0.65 1.44
C THR A 7 -0.53 0.56 2.74
N MET A 8 -0.28 1.52 3.62
CA MET A 8 -0.98 1.65 4.88
C MET A 8 -1.18 3.11 5.21
N GLY A 9 -2.23 3.41 5.95
CA GLY A 9 -2.58 4.78 6.28
C GLY A 9 -3.53 4.84 7.45
N LEU A 10 -3.68 6.05 7.96
CA LEU A 10 -4.53 6.33 9.12
C LEU A 10 -5.98 6.63 8.72
N ASP A 11 -6.19 7.01 7.47
CA ASP A 11 -7.49 7.31 6.88
C ASP A 11 -7.61 6.56 5.55
N GLN A 12 -8.64 5.72 5.44
CA GLN A 12 -8.93 4.97 4.23
C GLN A 12 -9.25 5.90 3.06
N THR A 13 -9.88 7.04 3.33
CA THR A 13 -10.24 8.03 2.30
C THR A 13 -8.99 8.59 1.61
N LEU A 14 -7.97 8.93 2.39
CA LEU A 14 -6.69 9.41 1.86
C LEU A 14 -5.98 8.34 1.04
N ILE A 15 -6.02 7.08 1.51
CA ILE A 15 -5.45 5.95 0.77
C ILE A 15 -6.13 5.81 -0.60
N ASP A 16 -7.46 5.83 -0.61
CA ASP A 16 -8.25 5.67 -1.84
C ASP A 16 -8.01 6.83 -2.81
N GLU A 17 -7.91 8.07 -2.33
CA GLU A 17 -7.57 9.26 -3.15
C GLU A 17 -6.18 9.16 -3.77
N VAL A 18 -5.18 8.74 -3.00
CA VAL A 18 -3.80 8.58 -3.48
C VAL A 18 -3.72 7.43 -4.48
N LEU A 19 -4.33 6.28 -4.19
CA LEU A 19 -4.36 5.13 -5.10
C LEU A 19 -5.11 5.48 -6.38
N GLN A 20 -6.21 6.21 -6.29
CA GLN A 20 -6.92 6.70 -7.47
C GLN A 20 -6.01 7.59 -8.29
N GLY A 21 -5.31 8.55 -7.68
CA GLY A 21 -4.38 9.44 -8.39
C GLY A 21 -3.18 8.73 -9.05
N ILE A 22 -2.73 7.59 -8.51
CA ILE A 22 -1.60 6.81 -9.05
C ILE A 22 -2.06 5.84 -10.14
N ILE A 23 -3.11 5.06 -9.87
CA ILE A 23 -3.54 3.94 -10.73
C ILE A 23 -4.47 4.43 -11.84
N SER A 24 -5.35 5.38 -11.55
CA SER A 24 -6.40 5.84 -12.45
C SER A 24 -6.22 7.31 -12.83
N ASN A 25 -6.32 7.61 -14.12
CA ASN A 25 -6.79 8.93 -14.53
C ASN A 25 -8.26 9.06 -14.04
N PRO A 26 -8.77 10.22 -13.59
CA PRO A 26 -9.80 10.39 -12.54
C PRO A 26 -11.24 9.95 -12.87
N VAL A 27 -11.45 8.96 -13.77
CA VAL A 27 -12.75 8.55 -14.31
C VAL A 27 -13.01 7.04 -14.18
N VAL A 28 -12.03 6.23 -13.76
CA VAL A 28 -12.19 4.76 -13.69
C VAL A 28 -12.16 4.26 -12.25
N ASP A 29 -13.27 3.64 -11.84
CA ASP A 29 -13.38 2.88 -10.58
C ASP A 29 -12.23 1.87 -10.48
N LEU A 30 -11.50 1.94 -9.38
CA LEU A 30 -10.39 1.03 -9.10
C LEU A 30 -10.93 -0.41 -9.03
N PRO A 31 -10.41 -1.36 -9.83
CA PRO A 31 -10.77 -2.76 -9.69
C PRO A 31 -10.19 -3.29 -8.37
N VAL A 32 -11.05 -3.38 -7.35
CA VAL A 32 -10.69 -3.88 -6.03
C VAL A 32 -10.71 -5.41 -6.02
N LYS A 33 -9.58 -6.03 -5.68
CA LYS A 33 -9.53 -7.45 -5.33
C LYS A 33 -9.38 -7.57 -3.82
N THR A 34 -10.47 -7.88 -3.13
CA THR A 34 -10.39 -8.26 -1.71
C THR A 34 -9.75 -9.64 -1.61
N SER A 35 -8.81 -9.83 -0.69
CA SER A 35 -8.31 -11.19 -0.45
C SER A 35 -9.42 -12.07 0.12
N GLU A 36 -9.56 -13.27 -0.45
CA GLU A 36 -10.48 -14.30 0.06
C GLU A 36 -10.04 -14.85 1.42
N SER A 37 -8.76 -14.70 1.78
CA SER A 37 -8.18 -15.19 3.04
C SER A 37 -8.14 -14.14 4.16
N ASN A 38 -8.15 -12.84 3.84
CA ASN A 38 -8.03 -11.79 4.85
C ASN A 38 -8.78 -10.50 4.44
N GLU A 39 -9.91 -10.23 5.12
CA GLU A 39 -10.77 -9.06 4.87
C GLU A 39 -10.08 -7.70 5.12
N ASN A 40 -8.96 -7.72 5.85
CA ASN A 40 -8.16 -6.53 6.15
C ASN A 40 -7.17 -6.18 5.05
N LEU A 41 -7.03 -7.03 4.03
CA LEU A 41 -6.13 -6.83 2.90
C LEU A 41 -6.93 -6.56 1.63
N THR A 42 -6.55 -5.50 0.93
CA THR A 42 -7.19 -5.11 -0.33
C THR A 42 -6.11 -4.91 -1.39
N PHE A 43 -6.28 -5.56 -2.54
CA PHE A 43 -5.29 -5.56 -3.60
C PHE A 43 -5.79 -4.78 -4.82
N HIS A 44 -4.90 -3.96 -5.38
CA HIS A 44 -5.15 -3.23 -6.62
C HIS A 44 -4.03 -3.51 -7.60
N ASP A 45 -4.38 -4.02 -8.78
CA ASP A 45 -3.41 -4.24 -9.85
C ASP A 45 -3.07 -2.91 -10.52
N TRP A 46 -1.79 -2.67 -10.78
CA TRP A 46 -1.31 -1.50 -11.49
C TRP A 46 -0.26 -1.91 -12.52
N VAL A 47 -0.33 -1.30 -13.71
CA VAL A 47 0.67 -1.52 -14.75
C VAL A 47 1.49 -0.24 -14.87
N ILE A 48 2.76 -0.34 -14.50
CA ILE A 48 3.73 0.73 -14.74
C ILE A 48 4.14 0.59 -16.20
N ASP A 49 3.69 1.52 -17.03
CA ASP A 49 4.08 1.58 -18.45
C ASP A 49 4.91 2.84 -18.70
N THR A 50 6.22 2.66 -18.85
CA THR A 50 7.17 3.73 -19.14
C THR A 50 7.82 3.50 -20.50
N LYS A 51 8.52 4.52 -21.01
CA LYS A 51 9.33 4.38 -22.23
C LYS A 51 10.34 3.23 -22.18
N TYR A 52 10.81 2.86 -20.99
CA TYR A 52 11.91 1.91 -20.82
C TYR A 52 11.45 0.49 -20.50
N TYR A 53 10.29 0.35 -19.89
CA TYR A 53 9.72 -0.95 -19.52
C TYR A 53 8.24 -0.83 -19.19
N THR A 54 7.56 -1.97 -19.32
CA THR A 54 6.21 -2.20 -18.80
C THR A 54 6.31 -3.27 -17.72
N CYS A 55 5.70 -3.05 -16.55
CA CYS A 55 5.71 -3.99 -15.44
C CYS A 55 4.36 -4.05 -14.74
N ASP A 56 3.92 -5.27 -14.45
CA ASP A 56 2.78 -5.56 -13.58
C ASP A 56 3.18 -5.49 -12.11
N VAL A 57 2.61 -4.53 -11.38
CA VAL A 57 2.78 -4.40 -9.93
C VAL A 57 1.43 -4.46 -9.22
N GLN A 58 1.44 -4.62 -7.91
CA GLN A 58 0.23 -4.69 -7.12
C GLN A 58 0.34 -3.86 -5.85
N PHE A 59 -0.64 -3.00 -5.58
CA PHE A 59 -0.79 -2.36 -4.28
C PHE A 59 -1.49 -3.32 -3.33
N CYS A 60 -0.92 -3.52 -2.14
CA CYS A 60 -1.56 -4.21 -1.03
C CYS A 60 -1.88 -3.18 0.06
N VAL A 61 -3.16 -2.88 0.22
CA VAL A 61 -3.67 -1.97 1.25
C VAL A 61 -3.98 -2.74 2.51
N VAL A 62 -3.34 -2.34 3.60
CA VAL A 62 -3.57 -2.92 4.93
C VAL A 62 -4.48 -2.00 5.75
N LYS A 63 -5.71 -2.44 6.02
CA LYS A 63 -6.72 -1.64 6.74
C LYS A 63 -6.49 -1.57 8.25
N GLN A 64 -5.74 -2.52 8.81
CA GLN A 64 -5.48 -2.62 10.25
C GLN A 64 -4.04 -3.05 10.50
N LYS A 65 -3.53 -2.79 11.71
CA LYS A 65 -2.20 -3.27 12.12
C LYS A 65 -2.22 -4.77 12.31
N LEU A 66 -1.92 -5.50 11.24
CA LEU A 66 -1.76 -6.94 11.26
C LEU A 66 -0.40 -7.32 10.69
N LEU A 67 0.11 -8.45 11.16
CA LEU A 67 1.29 -9.04 10.56
C LEU A 67 0.89 -9.57 9.19
N VAL A 68 1.45 -8.98 8.13
CA VAL A 68 1.22 -9.45 6.76
C VAL A 68 1.74 -10.88 6.61
N GLU A 69 1.08 -11.65 5.76
CA GLU A 69 1.51 -13.01 5.44
C GLU A 69 2.92 -12.97 4.82
N GLN A 70 3.72 -14.01 5.08
CA GLN A 70 5.12 -14.06 4.65
C GLN A 70 5.26 -13.86 3.13
N ASP A 71 4.37 -14.46 2.34
CA ASP A 71 4.40 -14.31 0.88
C ASP A 71 4.27 -12.84 0.44
N ILE A 72 3.45 -12.03 1.14
CA ILE A 72 3.30 -10.60 0.88
C ILE A 72 4.56 -9.85 1.30
N ALA A 73 5.11 -10.17 2.46
CA ALA A 73 6.33 -9.55 2.97
C ALA A 73 7.51 -9.79 2.00
N ASP A 74 7.68 -11.03 1.54
CA ASP A 74 8.74 -11.42 0.60
C ASP A 74 8.57 -10.81 -0.80
N ALA A 75 7.34 -10.45 -1.17
CA ALA A 75 7.02 -9.76 -2.43
C ALA A 75 7.00 -8.23 -2.32
N THR A 76 7.16 -7.67 -1.11
CA THR A 76 7.06 -6.23 -0.87
C THR A 76 8.35 -5.54 -1.27
N GLU A 77 8.30 -4.76 -2.34
CA GLU A 77 9.45 -3.96 -2.81
C GLU A 77 9.44 -2.56 -2.17
N VAL A 78 8.25 -2.03 -1.94
CA VAL A 78 8.05 -0.65 -1.45
C VAL A 78 7.01 -0.61 -0.34
N ILE A 79 7.31 0.13 0.71
CA ILE A 79 6.36 0.46 1.78
C ILE A 79 5.95 1.92 1.64
N LEU A 80 4.64 2.16 1.58
CA LEU A 80 4.03 3.48 1.52
C LEU A 80 3.17 3.72 2.76
N LEU A 81 3.61 4.60 3.64
CA LEU A 81 2.85 5.04 4.81
C LEU A 81 2.21 6.41 4.52
N LEU A 82 0.89 6.45 4.44
CA LEU A 82 0.14 7.67 4.16
C LEU A 82 -0.26 8.38 5.45
N LEU A 83 0.21 9.62 5.56
CA LEU A 83 0.07 10.49 6.72
C LEU A 83 -0.89 11.63 6.40
N ASP A 84 -1.95 11.80 7.20
CA ASP A 84 -2.84 12.95 7.08
C ASP A 84 -2.17 14.19 7.70
N PRO A 85 -1.84 15.23 6.90
CA PRO A 85 -1.17 16.44 7.38
C PRO A 85 -2.07 17.29 8.29
N ASN A 86 -3.39 17.12 8.25
CA ASN A 86 -4.33 17.89 9.06
C ASN A 86 -4.50 17.30 10.47
N ASN A 87 -4.00 16.09 10.70
CA ASN A 87 -4.13 15.40 11.97
C ASN A 87 -2.82 15.48 12.77
N LEU A 88 -2.85 16.27 13.85
CA LEU A 88 -1.68 16.50 14.72
C LEU A 88 -1.14 15.22 15.38
N ASN A 89 -1.95 14.16 15.49
CA ASN A 89 -1.53 12.88 16.06
C ASN A 89 -0.99 11.90 15.01
N THR A 90 -0.92 12.30 13.74
CA THR A 90 -0.47 11.45 12.63
C THR A 90 0.93 10.90 12.84
N LEU A 91 1.87 11.72 13.31
CA LEU A 91 3.25 11.28 13.56
C LEU A 91 3.32 10.22 14.68
N ALA A 92 2.64 10.44 15.81
CA ALA A 92 2.60 9.46 16.90
C ALA A 92 1.95 8.14 16.44
N LYS A 93 0.97 8.20 15.55
CA LYS A 93 0.39 7.01 14.94
C LYS A 93 1.37 6.36 13.93
N ALA A 94 2.10 7.13 13.14
CA ALA A 94 3.17 6.65 12.25
C ALA A 94 4.25 5.88 13.03
N ASP A 95 4.70 6.43 14.16
CA ASP A 95 5.67 5.79 15.05
C ASP A 95 5.22 4.41 15.50
N SER A 96 3.91 4.27 15.77
CA SER A 96 3.32 3.00 16.17
C SER A 96 3.16 1.98 15.04
N TRP A 97 3.47 2.33 13.78
CA TRP A 97 3.60 1.41 12.64
C TRP A 97 5.05 0.98 12.41
N LEU A 98 6.04 1.79 12.80
CA LEU A 98 7.47 1.50 12.55
C LEU A 98 7.95 0.11 13.01
N PRO A 99 7.54 -0.44 14.18
CA PRO A 99 7.95 -1.80 14.56
C PRO A 99 7.48 -2.86 13.56
N PHE A 100 6.28 -2.70 12.99
CA PHE A 100 5.73 -3.60 11.97
C PHE A 100 6.44 -3.44 10.63
N LEU A 101 6.88 -2.23 10.29
CA LEU A 101 7.63 -1.97 9.07
C LEU A 101 9.08 -2.42 9.13
N SER A 102 9.63 -2.56 10.34
CA SER A 102 11.02 -2.98 10.55
C SER A 102 11.28 -4.45 10.28
N VAL A 103 10.24 -5.30 10.41
CA VAL A 103 10.32 -6.74 10.13
C VAL A 103 10.20 -7.08 8.64
N ILE A 104 9.75 -6.14 7.81
CA ILE A 104 9.68 -6.30 6.37
C ILE A 104 10.97 -5.76 5.76
N ASP A 105 11.70 -6.65 5.11
CA ASP A 105 12.88 -6.32 4.32
C ASP A 105 12.41 -5.90 2.93
N CYS A 106 12.45 -4.62 2.64
CA CYS A 106 12.05 -4.06 1.36
C CYS A 106 13.07 -3.01 0.90
N GLU A 107 13.22 -2.84 -0.41
CA GLU A 107 14.25 -1.96 -0.96
C GLU A 107 13.99 -0.48 -0.65
N THR A 108 12.72 -0.04 -0.65
CA THR A 108 12.37 1.39 -0.47
C THR A 108 11.25 1.60 0.55
N LYS A 109 11.44 2.58 1.45
CA LYS A 109 10.42 2.99 2.43
C LYS A 109 10.10 4.47 2.25
N CYS A 110 8.86 4.78 1.87
CA CYS A 110 8.31 6.12 1.79
C CYS A 110 7.40 6.36 3.01
N LEU A 111 7.87 7.20 3.93
CA LEU A 111 7.21 7.54 5.19
C LEU A 111 6.72 8.99 5.20
#